data_AF-A0A8T1RFM9-F1
#
_entry.id   AF-A0A8T1RFM9-F1
#
_cell.length_a   1.000
_cell.length_b   1.000
_cell.length_c   1.000
_cell.angle_alpha   90.00
_cell.angle_beta   90.00
_cell.angle_gamma   90.00
#
_symmetry.space_group_name_H-M   'P 1'
#
loop_
_entity.id
_entity.type
_entity.pdbx_description
1 polymer ?
#
loop_
_entity_poly.entity_id
_entity_poly.type
_entity_poly.pdbx_seq_one_letter_code
_entity_poly.pdbx_strand_id
1 'polypeptide(L)'
;MVTVLSIDGGGIRGIIPGTLLGFLESKLQELDGPSARIADYFDIIAGTSTGGLVTTMLTAPNKDNRPLYAAKDINEFYLEHSTKIFPHSRKNFVNSMTSFFGWVVRPKYDGKYLRSLTSRLLGNLTLTQTLTNVIIPTFDIKLLQPVIFSTNDAKLNDLKNAKLADVCVGTSAAPTYLPAHYFETKDAKGRTRNFNLIDGGVAANNP
;
A
#
# COMPACT_ATOMS: atom_id res chain seq x y z
N MET A 1 -19.20 8.98 -17.73
CA MET A 1 -18.39 7.75 -17.80
C MET A 1 -17.54 7.72 -16.54
N VAL A 2 -17.35 6.56 -15.91
CA VAL A 2 -16.50 6.42 -14.70
C VAL A 2 -15.22 5.66 -15.10
N THR A 3 -14.06 6.15 -14.70
CA THR A 3 -12.75 5.54 -14.99
C THR A 3 -12.13 4.89 -13.76
N VAL A 4 -11.68 3.64 -13.91
CA VAL A 4 -11.11 2.84 -12.81
C VAL A 4 -9.76 2.27 -13.23
N LEU A 5 -8.76 2.44 -12.36
CA LEU A 5 -7.45 1.79 -12.45
C LEU A 5 -7.33 0.78 -11.32
N SER A 6 -6.95 -0.47 -11.62
CA SER A 6 -6.65 -1.49 -10.61
C SER A 6 -5.21 -1.99 -10.76
N ILE A 7 -4.54 -2.18 -9.62
CA ILE A 7 -3.13 -2.57 -9.54
C ILE A 7 -2.96 -3.77 -8.61
N ASP A 8 -2.60 -4.91 -9.19
CA ASP A 8 -2.40 -6.16 -8.47
C ASP A 8 -1.26 -6.12 -7.44
N GLY A 9 -1.38 -6.97 -6.43
CA GLY A 9 -0.30 -7.27 -5.50
C GLY A 9 0.80 -8.15 -6.12
N GLY A 10 2.03 -8.03 -5.63
CA GLY A 10 3.13 -8.81 -6.22
C GLY A 10 4.53 -8.63 -5.64
N GLY A 11 4.69 -8.00 -4.47
CA GLY A 11 6.00 -7.73 -3.86
C GLY A 11 6.85 -6.83 -4.77
N ILE A 12 8.12 -7.21 -5.01
CA ILE A 12 9.03 -6.46 -5.89
C ILE A 12 8.56 -6.37 -7.35
N ARG A 13 7.63 -7.24 -7.78
CA ARG A 13 7.09 -7.20 -9.14
C ARG A 13 6.24 -5.96 -9.43
N GLY A 14 6.02 -5.07 -8.45
CA GLY A 14 5.44 -3.74 -8.65
C GLY A 14 6.14 -2.88 -9.70
N ILE A 15 7.39 -3.19 -10.04
CA ILE A 15 8.11 -2.57 -11.15
C ILE A 15 7.40 -2.81 -12.50
N ILE A 16 6.68 -3.92 -12.67
CA ILE A 16 5.95 -4.22 -13.91
C ILE A 16 4.79 -3.22 -14.10
N PRO A 17 3.79 -3.12 -13.19
CA PRO A 17 2.76 -2.10 -13.33
C PRO A 17 3.33 -0.67 -13.23
N GLY A 18 4.40 -0.44 -12.45
CA GLY A 18 5.09 0.86 -12.42
C GLY A 18 5.61 1.31 -13.80
N THR A 19 6.19 0.38 -14.57
CA THR A 19 6.65 0.66 -15.94
C THR A 19 5.48 1.00 -16.87
N LEU A 20 4.39 0.24 -16.80
CA LEU A 20 3.19 0.49 -17.61
C LEU A 20 2.55 1.83 -17.27
N LEU A 21 2.46 2.15 -15.99
CA LEU A 21 1.92 3.43 -15.51
C LEU A 21 2.81 4.60 -15.91
N GLY A 22 4.14 4.44 -15.86
CA GLY A 22 5.08 5.45 -16.34
C GLY A 22 4.89 5.77 -17.83
N PHE A 23 4.68 4.73 -18.65
CA PHE A 23 4.39 4.91 -20.08
C PHE A 23 3.00 5.53 -20.32
N LEU A 24 1.98 5.08 -19.59
CA LEU A 24 0.64 5.65 -19.70
C LEU A 24 0.65 7.15 -19.33
N GLU A 25 1.25 7.50 -18.20
CA GLU A 25 1.34 8.89 -17.75
C GLU A 25 2.13 9.76 -18.74
N SER A 26 3.19 9.22 -19.37
CA SER A 26 3.90 9.97 -20.42
C SER A 26 3.03 10.24 -21.64
N LYS A 27 2.16 9.29 -22.04
CA LYS A 27 1.20 9.52 -23.13
C LYS A 27 0.13 10.53 -22.79
N LEU A 28 -0.34 10.56 -21.55
CA LEU A 28 -1.25 11.61 -21.07
C LEU A 28 -0.56 12.98 -21.07
N GLN A 29 0.72 13.04 -20.68
CA GLN A 29 1.51 14.27 -20.70
C GLN A 29 1.82 14.78 -22.12
N GLU A 30 1.98 13.89 -23.10
CA GLU A 30 2.10 14.28 -24.52
C GLU A 30 0.83 14.96 -25.04
N LEU A 31 -0.34 14.56 -24.54
CA LEU A 31 -1.64 15.10 -24.97
C LEU A 31 -2.02 16.39 -24.23
N ASP A 32 -1.89 16.39 -22.90
CA ASP A 32 -2.49 17.44 -22.04
C ASP A 32 -1.44 18.25 -21.26
N GLY A 33 -0.15 17.95 -21.44
CA GLY A 33 0.98 18.71 -20.90
C GLY A 33 1.70 18.05 -19.72
N PRO A 34 2.88 18.55 -19.34
CA PRO A 34 3.82 17.87 -18.43
C PRO A 34 3.32 17.78 -16.97
N SER A 35 2.31 18.55 -16.61
CA SER A 35 1.70 18.52 -15.28
C SER A 35 0.68 17.41 -15.10
N ALA A 36 0.21 16.78 -16.19
CA ALA A 36 -0.76 15.68 -16.16
C ALA A 36 -0.26 14.50 -15.33
N ARG A 37 -1.13 13.93 -14.50
CA ARG A 37 -0.86 12.78 -13.63
C ARG A 37 -1.97 11.75 -13.72
N ILE A 38 -1.65 10.49 -13.41
CA ILE A 38 -2.64 9.40 -13.37
C ILE A 38 -3.90 9.77 -12.57
N ALA A 39 -3.73 10.40 -11.40
CA ALA A 39 -4.86 10.79 -10.54
C ALA A 39 -5.81 11.84 -11.14
N ASP A 40 -5.43 12.53 -12.22
CA ASP A 40 -6.29 13.50 -12.89
C ASP A 40 -7.33 12.84 -13.81
N TYR A 41 -7.10 11.58 -14.21
CA TYR A 41 -7.89 10.87 -15.22
C TYR A 41 -8.70 9.70 -14.66
N PHE A 42 -8.34 9.20 -13.48
CA PHE A 42 -8.99 8.06 -12.85
C PHE A 42 -9.84 8.49 -11.65
N ASP A 43 -11.15 8.27 -11.75
CA ASP A 43 -12.11 8.53 -10.66
C ASP A 43 -11.88 7.60 -9.46
N ILE A 44 -11.33 6.42 -9.71
CA ILE A 44 -11.02 5.40 -8.71
C ILE A 44 -9.67 4.72 -9.04
N ILE A 45 -8.80 4.60 -8.04
CA ILE A 45 -7.57 3.80 -8.12
C ILE A 45 -7.58 2.74 -7.01
N ALA A 46 -7.62 1.47 -7.41
CA ALA A 46 -7.58 0.32 -6.54
C ALA A 46 -6.20 -0.33 -6.52
N GLY A 47 -5.78 -0.84 -5.36
CA GLY A 47 -4.52 -1.55 -5.29
C GLY A 47 -4.35 -2.40 -4.04
N THR A 48 -3.78 -3.59 -4.23
CA THR A 48 -3.50 -4.54 -3.15
C THR A 48 -2.00 -4.67 -2.93
N SER A 49 -1.56 -4.73 -1.66
CA SER A 49 -0.15 -4.93 -1.31
C SER A 49 0.73 -3.86 -1.95
N THR A 50 1.77 -4.24 -2.67
CA THR A 50 2.55 -3.38 -3.55
C THR A 50 1.68 -2.44 -4.42
N GLY A 51 0.58 -2.94 -5.00
CA GLY A 51 -0.35 -2.10 -5.76
C GLY A 51 -1.06 -1.04 -4.90
N GLY A 52 -1.30 -1.33 -3.62
CA GLY A 52 -1.82 -0.37 -2.64
C GLY A 52 -0.79 0.69 -2.25
N LEU A 53 0.50 0.32 -2.19
CA LEU A 53 1.60 1.29 -2.06
C LEU A 53 1.64 2.23 -3.26
N VAL A 54 1.61 1.69 -4.48
CA VAL A 54 1.59 2.47 -5.72
C VAL A 54 0.36 3.38 -5.79
N THR A 55 -0.81 2.85 -5.47
CA THR A 55 -2.06 3.62 -5.37
C THR A 55 -1.88 4.83 -4.44
N THR A 56 -1.28 4.62 -3.27
CA THR A 56 -1.04 5.70 -2.32
C THR A 56 -0.01 6.71 -2.85
N MET A 57 1.07 6.26 -3.49
CA MET A 57 2.08 7.15 -4.09
C MET A 57 1.48 8.08 -5.17
N LEU A 58 0.53 7.56 -5.96
CA LEU A 58 -0.13 8.29 -7.04
C LEU A 58 -1.28 9.19 -6.57
N THR A 59 -1.79 9.02 -5.35
CA THR A 59 -3.02 9.70 -4.89
C THR A 59 -2.85 10.50 -3.61
N ALA A 60 -1.82 10.26 -2.81
CA ALA A 60 -1.52 11.08 -1.64
C ALA A 60 -1.01 12.46 -2.10
N PRO A 61 -1.56 13.55 -1.54
CA PRO A 61 -1.19 14.90 -1.94
C PRO A 61 0.15 15.32 -1.35
N ASN A 62 0.93 16.05 -2.14
CA ASN A 62 2.05 16.85 -1.68
C ASN A 62 1.58 18.25 -1.22
N LYS A 63 2.52 19.16 -0.94
CA LYS A 63 2.22 20.52 -0.46
C LYS A 63 1.46 21.39 -1.47
N ASP A 64 1.59 21.08 -2.75
CA ASP A 64 0.94 21.79 -3.86
C ASP A 64 -0.37 21.12 -4.29
N ASN A 65 -0.89 20.19 -3.47
CA ASN A 65 -2.08 19.40 -3.75
C ASN A 65 -1.99 18.62 -5.09
N ARG A 66 -0.80 18.13 -5.41
CA ARG A 66 -0.51 17.21 -6.52
C ARG A 66 -0.02 15.86 -5.99
N PRO A 67 -0.06 14.77 -6.79
CA PRO A 67 0.45 13.47 -6.35
C PRO A 67 1.88 13.55 -5.80
N LEU A 68 2.18 12.82 -4.73
CA LEU A 68 3.52 12.72 -4.14
C LEU A 68 4.56 12.23 -5.14
N TYR A 69 4.17 11.32 -6.05
CA TYR A 69 5.04 10.75 -7.08
C TYR A 69 4.41 10.89 -8.46
N ALA A 70 5.25 11.10 -9.48
CA ALA A 70 4.88 10.78 -10.84
C ALA A 70 5.00 9.27 -11.07
N ALA A 71 4.24 8.72 -12.02
CA ALA A 71 4.23 7.29 -12.29
C ALA A 71 5.62 6.75 -12.69
N LYS A 72 6.41 7.56 -13.41
CA LYS A 72 7.79 7.22 -13.79
C LYS A 72 8.72 6.99 -12.59
N ASP A 73 8.44 7.61 -11.45
CA ASP A 73 9.29 7.58 -10.25
C ASP A 73 9.07 6.29 -9.43
N ILE A 74 8.00 5.53 -9.72
CA ILE A 74 7.64 4.28 -9.01
C ILE A 74 8.77 3.24 -9.12
N ASN A 75 9.36 3.10 -10.31
CA ASN A 75 10.40 2.11 -10.53
C ASN A 75 11.67 2.46 -9.75
N GLU A 76 12.06 3.74 -9.75
CA GLU A 76 13.22 4.22 -8.99
C GLU A 76 13.01 4.01 -7.48
N PHE A 77 11.81 4.30 -6.98
CA PHE A 77 11.42 4.00 -5.61
C PHE A 77 11.63 2.51 -5.25
N TYR A 78 11.18 1.59 -6.10
CA TYR A 78 11.40 0.15 -5.85
C TYR A 78 12.87 -0.23 -5.94
N LEU A 79 13.63 0.32 -6.89
CA LEU A 79 15.07 0.04 -6.99
C LEU A 79 15.83 0.50 -5.72
N GLU A 80 15.48 1.67 -5.18
CA GLU A 80 16.13 2.21 -3.97
C GLU A 80 15.75 1.46 -2.69
N HIS A 81 14.48 1.09 -2.55
CA HIS A 81 13.93 0.61 -1.28
C HIS A 81 13.73 -0.90 -1.20
N SER A 82 13.63 -1.62 -2.33
CA SER A 82 13.30 -3.05 -2.33
C SER A 82 14.27 -3.92 -1.54
N THR A 83 15.56 -3.65 -1.60
CA THR A 83 16.59 -4.40 -0.86
C THR A 83 16.52 -4.16 0.65
N LYS A 84 15.90 -3.06 1.08
CA LYS A 84 15.70 -2.69 2.49
C LYS A 84 14.33 -3.14 3.01
N ILE A 85 13.31 -3.15 2.15
CA ILE A 85 11.97 -3.70 2.44
C ILE A 85 12.01 -5.23 2.45
N PHE A 86 12.70 -5.83 1.49
CA PHE A 86 12.86 -7.26 1.28
C PHE A 86 14.36 -7.65 1.28
N PRO A 87 15.05 -7.53 2.42
CA PRO A 87 16.47 -7.88 2.51
C PRO A 87 16.70 -9.33 2.07
N HIS A 88 17.57 -9.52 1.09
CA HIS A 88 17.93 -10.87 0.64
C HIS A 88 18.72 -11.54 1.77
N SER A 89 18.13 -12.54 2.42
CA SER A 89 18.89 -13.43 3.29
C SER A 89 19.81 -14.27 2.40
N ARG A 90 21.06 -13.84 2.20
CA ARG A 90 22.13 -14.65 1.55
C ARG A 90 22.49 -15.92 2.35
N LYS A 91 21.75 -16.28 3.40
CA LYS A 91 22.06 -17.37 4.33
C LYS A 91 21.25 -18.66 4.17
N ASN A 92 20.53 -18.85 3.06
CA ASN A 92 19.65 -20.03 2.90
C ASN A 92 20.10 -21.01 1.79
N PHE A 93 21.38 -21.38 1.76
CA PHE A 93 21.80 -22.62 1.08
C PHE A 93 22.35 -23.69 2.05
N VAL A 94 22.46 -23.42 3.35
CA VAL A 94 23.11 -24.35 4.30
C VAL A 94 22.20 -24.90 5.42
N ASN A 95 20.99 -24.36 5.65
CA ASN A 95 20.14 -24.84 6.75
C ASN A 95 18.95 -25.70 6.29
N SER A 96 19.24 -26.81 5.63
CA SER A 96 18.25 -27.86 5.31
C SER A 96 18.12 -28.93 6.42
N MET A 97 18.52 -28.65 7.66
CA MET A 97 18.65 -29.69 8.69
C MET A 97 18.20 -29.33 10.12
N THR A 98 17.45 -28.25 10.34
CA THR A 98 16.95 -27.88 11.68
C THR A 98 15.43 -27.94 11.83
N SER A 99 14.70 -28.47 10.84
CA SER A 99 13.23 -28.43 10.79
C SER A 99 12.47 -29.38 11.74
N PHE A 100 13.12 -30.07 12.68
CA PHE A 100 12.43 -31.02 13.56
C PHE A 100 12.17 -30.56 15.00
N PHE A 101 12.78 -29.47 15.50
CA PHE A 101 12.53 -29.00 16.88
C PHE A 101 12.62 -27.47 17.02
N GLY A 102 11.49 -26.77 16.82
CA GLY A 102 11.38 -25.35 17.20
C GLY A 102 10.38 -24.54 16.38
N TRP A 103 9.09 -24.70 16.65
CA TRP A 103 8.00 -23.95 15.99
C TRP A 103 7.93 -22.50 16.53
N VAL A 104 8.88 -21.67 16.13
CA VAL A 104 8.75 -20.20 16.21
C VAL A 104 8.92 -19.67 14.79
N VAL A 105 7.85 -19.68 14.01
CA VAL A 105 7.83 -19.11 12.66
C VAL A 105 7.88 -17.59 12.79
N ARG A 106 9.09 -17.04 12.94
CA ARG A 106 9.31 -15.59 12.84
C ARG A 106 9.09 -15.16 11.38
N PRO A 107 8.40 -14.03 11.11
CA PRO A 107 8.29 -13.49 9.76
C PRO A 107 9.68 -13.30 9.14
N LYS A 108 9.77 -13.50 7.82
CA LYS A 108 11.03 -13.38 7.07
C LYS A 108 11.68 -11.99 7.23
N TYR A 109 10.86 -10.96 7.42
CA TYR A 109 11.25 -9.56 7.56
C TYR A 109 10.59 -8.93 8.80
N ASP A 110 11.28 -8.01 9.48
CA ASP A 110 10.77 -7.38 10.70
C ASP A 110 9.74 -6.26 10.45
N GLY A 111 9.60 -5.82 9.20
CA GLY A 111 8.69 -4.75 8.77
C GLY A 111 9.06 -3.35 9.28
N LYS A 112 10.15 -3.17 10.02
CA LYS A 112 10.52 -1.86 10.62
C LYS A 112 10.86 -0.85 9.54
N TYR A 113 11.56 -1.26 8.50
CA TYR A 113 11.92 -0.38 7.39
C TYR A 113 10.69 0.11 6.63
N LEU A 114 9.76 -0.78 6.28
CA LEU A 114 8.51 -0.42 5.59
C LEU A 114 7.67 0.56 6.42
N ARG A 115 7.54 0.32 7.73
CA ARG A 115 6.84 1.22 8.66
C ARG A 115 7.48 2.60 8.73
N SER A 116 8.81 2.65 8.85
CA SER A 116 9.55 3.91 8.90
C SER A 116 9.45 4.68 7.58
N LEU A 117 9.59 3.98 6.45
CA LEU A 117 9.49 4.56 5.11
C LEU A 117 8.11 5.17 4.85
N THR A 118 7.05 4.40 5.09
CA THR A 118 5.66 4.86 4.89
C THR A 118 5.30 6.02 5.82
N SER A 119 5.70 5.95 7.10
CA SER A 119 5.50 7.04 8.06
C SER A 119 6.23 8.33 7.63
N ARG A 120 7.46 8.22 7.13
CA ARG A 120 8.23 9.38 6.65
C ARG A 120 7.61 10.03 5.41
N LEU A 121 7.13 9.22 4.46
CA LEU A 121 6.60 9.72 3.19
C LEU A 121 5.18 10.26 3.32
N LEU A 122 4.34 9.61 4.11
CA LEU A 122 2.91 9.91 4.19
C LEU A 122 2.56 10.71 5.45
N GLY A 123 3.43 10.73 6.46
CA GLY A 123 3.23 11.48 7.69
C GLY A 123 1.89 11.14 8.35
N ASN A 124 1.07 12.18 8.52
CA ASN A 124 -0.27 12.07 9.10
C ASN A 124 -1.39 12.12 8.05
N LEU A 125 -1.08 11.95 6.76
CA LEU A 125 -2.11 11.91 5.72
C LEU A 125 -3.06 10.74 5.95
N THR A 126 -4.34 11.01 5.75
CA THR A 126 -5.46 10.07 5.95
C THR A 126 -6.17 9.78 4.64
N LEU A 127 -7.00 8.74 4.61
CA LEU A 127 -7.77 8.34 3.42
C LEU A 127 -8.63 9.47 2.84
N THR A 128 -9.21 10.32 3.68
CA THR A 128 -10.02 11.46 3.19
C THR A 128 -9.22 12.49 2.41
N GLN A 129 -7.89 12.49 2.53
CA GLN A 129 -7.00 13.46 1.88
C GLN A 129 -6.47 12.98 0.53
N THR A 130 -6.82 11.76 0.07
CA THR A 130 -6.41 11.31 -1.27
C THR A 130 -7.04 12.17 -2.36
N LEU A 131 -6.29 12.42 -3.43
CA LEU A 131 -6.68 13.28 -4.56
C LEU A 131 -7.83 12.71 -5.40
N THR A 132 -7.97 11.38 -5.41
CA THR A 132 -9.08 10.65 -6.02
C THR A 132 -9.53 9.54 -5.08
N ASN A 133 -10.60 8.81 -5.42
CA ASN A 133 -11.08 7.71 -4.58
C ASN A 133 -10.11 6.53 -4.67
N VAL A 134 -9.68 6.02 -3.51
CA VAL A 134 -8.87 4.81 -3.44
C VAL A 134 -9.66 3.63 -2.95
N ILE A 135 -9.23 2.43 -3.32
CA ILE A 135 -9.70 1.15 -2.77
C ILE A 135 -8.48 0.30 -2.43
N ILE A 136 -8.22 0.07 -1.15
CA ILE A 136 -7.05 -0.68 -0.69
C ILE A 136 -7.52 -1.82 0.24
N PRO A 137 -7.54 -3.07 -0.25
CA PRO A 137 -7.90 -4.22 0.55
C PRO A 137 -6.84 -4.58 1.59
N THR A 138 -7.32 -5.12 2.71
CA THR A 138 -6.55 -5.78 3.78
C THR A 138 -7.39 -6.91 4.36
N PHE A 139 -6.83 -7.73 5.25
CA PHE A 139 -7.58 -8.76 5.97
C PHE A 139 -7.35 -8.64 7.49
N ASP A 140 -8.42 -8.57 8.28
CA ASP A 140 -8.32 -8.50 9.75
C ASP A 140 -8.32 -9.91 10.35
N ILE A 141 -7.21 -10.28 11.00
CA ILE A 141 -7.03 -11.63 11.57
C ILE A 141 -7.77 -11.85 12.89
N LYS A 142 -8.19 -10.78 13.57
CA LYS A 142 -8.96 -10.88 14.82
C LYS A 142 -10.45 -11.05 14.52
N LEU A 143 -10.95 -10.34 13.50
CA LEU A 143 -12.33 -10.43 13.05
C LEU A 143 -12.55 -11.48 11.95
N LEU A 144 -11.48 -12.06 11.40
CA LEU A 144 -11.48 -13.06 10.33
C LEU A 144 -12.26 -12.62 9.09
N GLN A 145 -12.10 -11.35 8.67
CA GLN A 145 -12.82 -10.78 7.53
C GLN A 145 -11.98 -9.78 6.74
N PRO A 146 -12.27 -9.56 5.45
CA PRO A 146 -11.69 -8.48 4.69
C PRO A 146 -12.01 -7.10 5.31
N VAL A 147 -11.04 -6.20 5.26
CA VAL A 147 -11.23 -4.79 5.56
C VAL A 147 -10.79 -3.99 4.35
N ILE A 148 -11.74 -3.36 3.68
CA ILE A 148 -11.49 -2.51 2.51
C ILE A 148 -11.41 -1.07 2.98
N PHE A 149 -10.26 -0.44 2.77
CA PHE A 149 -10.11 1.00 2.98
C PHE A 149 -10.48 1.74 1.70
N SER A 150 -11.47 2.62 1.78
CA SER A 150 -11.83 3.48 0.67
C SER A 150 -12.01 4.93 1.11
N THR A 151 -11.72 5.87 0.21
CA THR A 151 -11.90 7.31 0.45
C THR A 151 -13.36 7.63 0.78
N ASN A 152 -14.30 7.00 0.07
CA ASN A 152 -15.73 7.21 0.28
C ASN A 152 -16.18 6.72 1.66
N ASP A 153 -15.75 5.53 2.07
CA ASP A 153 -16.07 5.01 3.39
C ASP A 153 -15.47 5.86 4.51
N ALA A 154 -14.24 6.36 4.31
CA ALA A 154 -13.56 7.24 5.25
C ALA A 154 -14.25 8.60 5.39
N LYS A 155 -14.83 9.14 4.31
CA LYS A 155 -15.63 10.38 4.36
C LYS A 155 -16.95 10.21 5.13
N LEU A 156 -17.51 9.00 5.11
CA LEU A 156 -18.79 8.69 5.79
C LEU A 156 -18.61 8.24 7.25
N ASN A 157 -17.43 7.75 7.61
CA ASN A 157 -17.17 7.20 8.93
C ASN A 157 -15.71 7.43 9.36
N ASP A 158 -15.52 8.32 10.34
CA ASP A 158 -14.21 8.65 10.91
C ASP A 158 -13.43 7.42 11.40
N LEU A 159 -14.11 6.37 11.87
CA LEU A 159 -13.46 5.12 12.30
C LEU A 159 -12.83 4.36 11.12
N LYS A 160 -13.20 4.68 9.88
CA LYS A 160 -12.58 4.15 8.67
C LYS A 160 -11.54 5.10 8.08
N ASN A 161 -11.40 6.33 8.60
CA ASN A 161 -10.41 7.30 8.13
C ASN A 161 -9.01 7.06 8.72
N ALA A 162 -8.42 5.91 8.37
CA ALA A 162 -7.09 5.53 8.80
C ALA A 162 -5.99 6.39 8.14
N LYS A 163 -4.81 6.46 8.77
CA LYS A 163 -3.62 7.04 8.15
C LYS A 163 -3.20 6.18 6.97
N LEU A 164 -2.80 6.83 5.88
CA LEU A 164 -2.31 6.13 4.68
C LEU A 164 -1.08 5.27 4.98
N ALA A 165 -0.22 5.69 5.92
CA ALA A 165 0.91 4.89 6.37
C ALA A 165 0.49 3.55 6.98
N ASP A 166 -0.54 3.54 7.83
CA ASP A 166 -1.05 2.32 8.45
C ASP A 166 -1.73 1.41 7.41
N VAL A 167 -2.49 1.99 6.49
CA VAL A 167 -3.12 1.27 5.37
C VAL A 167 -2.07 0.60 4.48
N CYS A 168 -1.02 1.34 4.09
CA CYS A 168 0.11 0.84 3.29
C CYS A 168 0.81 -0.36 3.94
N VAL A 169 1.09 -0.27 5.24
CA VAL A 169 1.73 -1.36 5.97
C VAL A 169 0.79 -2.56 6.10
N GLY A 170 -0.51 -2.32 6.37
CA GLY A 170 -1.51 -3.37 6.51
C GLY A 170 -1.71 -4.16 5.21
N THR A 171 -1.91 -3.46 4.08
CA THR A 171 -2.14 -4.11 2.77
C THR A 171 -0.92 -4.89 2.29
N SER A 172 0.29 -4.54 2.74
CA SER A 172 1.54 -5.18 2.32
C SER A 172 2.04 -6.27 3.29
N ALA A 173 1.35 -6.49 4.41
CA ALA A 173 1.82 -7.38 5.49
C ALA A 173 1.59 -8.88 5.14
N ALA A 174 2.28 -9.38 4.13
CA ALA A 174 2.08 -10.74 3.61
C ALA A 174 2.43 -11.81 4.67
N PRO A 175 1.54 -12.78 4.95
CA PRO A 175 1.81 -13.85 5.89
C PRO A 175 3.13 -14.55 5.59
N THR A 176 3.86 -14.94 6.64
CA THR A 176 5.23 -15.50 6.59
C THR A 176 6.34 -14.53 6.13
N TYR A 177 6.01 -13.42 5.46
CA TYR A 177 6.98 -12.42 5.01
C TYR A 177 7.11 -11.24 5.97
N LEU A 178 5.99 -10.64 6.39
CA LEU A 178 5.96 -9.45 7.25
C LEU A 178 5.04 -9.69 8.46
N PRO A 179 5.29 -9.05 9.61
CA PRO A 179 4.41 -9.14 10.76
C PRO A 179 3.07 -8.45 10.49
N ALA A 180 2.00 -8.99 11.08
CA ALA A 180 0.70 -8.34 11.10
C ALA A 180 0.80 -6.92 11.68
N HIS A 181 -0.10 -6.04 11.25
CA HIS A 181 -0.13 -4.65 11.65
C HIS A 181 -1.31 -4.33 12.55
N TYR A 182 -0.98 -3.87 13.76
CA TYR A 182 -1.94 -3.28 14.67
C TYR A 182 -1.96 -1.75 14.60
N PHE A 183 -3.15 -1.15 14.59
CA PHE A 183 -3.37 0.27 14.89
C PHE A 183 -4.82 0.51 15.31
N GLU A 184 -5.12 1.74 15.74
CA GLU A 184 -6.45 2.17 16.17
C GLU A 184 -6.84 3.48 15.47
N THR A 185 -8.13 3.62 15.16
CA THR A 185 -8.74 4.89 14.78
C THR A 185 -9.72 5.32 15.86
N LYS A 186 -9.96 6.64 15.96
CA LYS A 186 -10.91 7.22 16.89
C LYS A 186 -11.81 8.21 16.17
N ASP A 187 -13.07 8.26 16.55
CA ASP A 187 -14.00 9.28 16.05
C ASP A 187 -14.12 10.48 17.00
N ALA A 188 -14.88 11.49 16.57
CA ALA A 188 -15.13 12.70 17.37
C ALA A 188 -15.83 12.42 18.72
N LYS A 189 -16.49 11.27 18.87
CA LYS A 189 -17.17 10.85 20.11
C LYS A 189 -16.25 10.01 21.02
N GLY A 190 -14.99 9.82 20.64
CA GLY A 190 -14.01 9.02 21.37
C GLY A 190 -14.21 7.51 21.26
N ARG A 191 -15.08 7.03 20.35
CA ARG A 191 -15.17 5.60 20.05
C ARG A 191 -13.92 5.17 19.31
N THR A 192 -13.42 3.99 19.64
CA THR A 192 -12.21 3.42 19.04
C THR A 192 -12.54 2.23 18.17
N ARG A 193 -11.86 2.09 17.03
CA ARG A 193 -11.85 0.86 16.23
C ARG A 193 -10.42 0.33 16.13
N ASN A 194 -10.24 -0.94 16.45
CA ASN A 194 -8.96 -1.62 16.39
C ASN A 194 -8.85 -2.39 15.08
N PHE A 195 -7.65 -2.41 14.50
CA PHE A 195 -7.34 -3.13 13.26
C PHE A 195 -6.17 -4.07 13.49
N ASN A 196 -6.30 -5.33 13.06
CA ASN A 196 -5.25 -6.36 13.16
C ASN A 196 -5.00 -6.93 11.77
N LEU A 197 -4.25 -6.19 10.95
CA LEU A 197 -4.26 -6.39 9.51
C LEU A 197 -3.10 -7.24 9.00
N ILE A 198 -3.40 -8.05 7.99
CA ILE A 198 -2.44 -8.67 7.09
C ILE A 198 -2.77 -8.29 5.63
N ASP A 199 -1.91 -8.72 4.72
CA ASP A 199 -1.94 -8.38 3.30
C ASP A 199 -3.32 -8.60 2.65
N GLY A 200 -3.71 -7.64 1.82
CA GLY A 200 -4.98 -7.67 1.09
C GLY A 200 -5.09 -8.83 0.10
N GLY A 201 -3.97 -9.41 -0.33
CA GLY A 201 -3.92 -10.57 -1.21
C GLY A 201 -4.54 -11.84 -0.61
N VAL A 202 -4.74 -11.88 0.71
CA VAL A 202 -5.53 -12.92 1.39
C VAL A 202 -7.03 -12.78 1.07
N ALA A 203 -7.50 -11.57 0.77
CA ALA A 203 -8.87 -11.29 0.38
C ALA A 203 -9.03 -11.16 -1.16
N ALA A 204 -8.25 -10.27 -1.78
CA ALA A 204 -8.31 -9.97 -3.21
C ALA A 204 -6.95 -9.45 -3.70
N ASN A 205 -6.16 -10.30 -4.36
CA ASN A 205 -4.86 -9.89 -4.92
C ASN A 205 -4.97 -9.07 -6.22
N ASN A 206 -6.08 -9.22 -6.93
CA ASN A 206 -6.50 -8.40 -8.07
C ASN A 206 -7.80 -7.69 -7.64
N PRO A 207 -7.69 -6.43 -7.16
CA PRO A 207 -8.77 -5.73 -6.47
C PRO A 207 -9.76 -5.00 -7.41
#